data_AF-A0A2E7UJI8-F1
#
_entry.id   AF-A0A2E7UJI8-F1
#
_cell.length_a   1.000
_cell.length_b   1.000
_cell.length_c   1.000
_cell.angle_alpha   90.00
_cell.angle_beta   90.00
_cell.angle_gamma   90.00
#
_symmetry.space_group_name_H-M   'P 1'
#
loop_
_entity.id
_entity.type
_entity.pdbx_description
1 polymer ?
#
loop_
_entity_poly.entity_id
_entity_poly.type
_entity_poly.pdbx_seq_one_letter_code
_entity_poly.pdbx_strand_id
1 'polypeptide(L)' 'MNIREKLGLPSKAKPQFGQSRSHAMNASKKKYKPNIQNRTILFEGKMHKVKLTTREIRTLDKKGINIL' A
#
# COMPACT_ATOMS: atom_id res chain seq x y z
N MET A 1 14.61 10.30 -8.62
CA MET A 1 14.43 9.19 -7.66
C MET A 1 12.97 9.12 -7.26
N ASN A 2 12.41 7.91 -7.20
CA ASN A 2 11.01 7.71 -6.82
C ASN A 2 10.86 8.03 -5.33
N ILE A 3 9.83 8.79 -4.91
CA ILE A 3 9.67 9.16 -3.48
C ILE A 3 9.59 7.91 -2.58
N ARG A 4 9.08 6.79 -3.14
CA ARG A 4 8.97 5.49 -2.47
C ARG A 4 10.33 4.86 -2.17
N GLU A 5 11.31 5.01 -3.06
CA GLU A 5 12.68 4.52 -2.87
C GLU A 5 13.37 5.28 -1.73
N LYS A 6 13.20 6.61 -1.69
CA LYS A 6 13.72 7.45 -0.61
C LYS A 6 13.15 7.07 0.77
N LEU A 7 11.89 6.64 0.83
CA LEU A 7 11.23 6.18 2.06
C LEU A 7 11.64 4.74 2.45
N GLY A 8 12.46 4.07 1.63
CA GLY A 8 12.82 2.66 1.79
C GLY A 8 11.59 1.75 1.74
N LEU A 9 10.63 2.07 0.89
CA LEU A 9 9.42 1.26 0.66
C LEU A 9 9.62 0.33 -0.54
N PRO A 10 8.99 -0.86 -0.53
CA PRO A 10 9.01 -1.76 -1.68
C PRO A 10 8.25 -1.16 -2.87
N SER A 11 8.33 -1.86 -4.01
CA SER A 11 7.55 -1.53 -5.20
C SER A 11 6.05 -1.46 -4.90
N LYS A 12 5.30 -0.70 -5.69
CA LYS A 12 3.88 -0.45 -5.46
C LYS A 12 3.10 -1.76 -5.40
N ALA A 13 2.27 -1.93 -4.37
CA ALA A 13 1.43 -3.10 -4.21
C ALA A 13 0.53 -3.30 -5.43
N LYS A 14 0.66 -4.48 -6.06
CA LYS A 14 -0.16 -4.92 -7.18
C LYS A 14 -1.34 -5.74 -6.67
N PRO A 15 -2.50 -5.70 -7.35
CA PRO A 15 -3.60 -6.60 -7.03
C PRO A 15 -3.18 -8.05 -7.22
N GLN A 16 -3.59 -8.92 -6.31
CA GLN A 16 -3.41 -10.36 -6.45
C GLN A 16 -4.60 -10.94 -7.21
N PHE A 17 -4.32 -11.90 -8.09
CA PHE A 17 -5.33 -12.62 -8.85
C PHE A 17 -5.52 -14.00 -8.23
N GLY A 18 -6.76 -14.46 -8.16
CA GLY A 18 -7.08 -15.79 -7.68
C GLY A 18 -8.55 -16.12 -7.91
N GLN A 19 -9.05 -17.07 -7.12
CA GLN A 19 -10.44 -17.51 -7.21
C GLN A 19 -11.09 -17.44 -5.83
N SER A 20 -12.39 -17.13 -5.80
CA SER A 20 -13.27 -17.34 -4.66
C SER A 20 -13.86 -18.74 -4.74
N ARG A 21 -14.13 -19.37 -3.60
CA ARG A 21 -14.79 -20.67 -3.48
C ARG A 21 -16.15 -20.51 -2.81
N SER A 22 -17.17 -21.20 -3.31
CA SER A 22 -18.47 -21.31 -2.63
C SER A 22 -18.44 -22.41 -1.55
N HIS A 23 -19.54 -22.60 -0.83
CA HIS A 23 -19.71 -23.73 0.09
C HIS A 23 -19.56 -25.10 -0.60
N ALA A 24 -20.01 -25.20 -1.86
CA ALA A 24 -19.79 -26.38 -2.71
C ALA A 24 -18.45 -26.34 -3.47
N MET A 25 -17.53 -25.46 -3.09
CA MET A 25 -16.19 -25.28 -3.67
C MET A 25 -16.18 -24.82 -5.15
N ASN A 26 -17.27 -24.25 -5.67
CA ASN A 26 -17.32 -23.71 -7.03
C ASN A 26 -16.37 -22.51 -7.19
N ALA A 27 -15.67 -22.46 -8.32
CA ALA A 27 -14.58 -21.52 -8.58
C ALA A 27 -15.03 -20.27 -9.34
N SER A 28 -14.91 -19.09 -8.72
CA SER A 28 -15.15 -17.80 -9.40
C SER A 28 -13.89 -16.94 -9.44
N LYS A 29 -13.51 -16.41 -10.62
CA LYS A 29 -12.34 -15.53 -10.77
C LYS A 29 -12.54 -14.26 -9.93
N LYS A 30 -11.55 -13.91 -9.09
CA LYS A 30 -11.60 -12.74 -8.20
C LYS A 30 -10.26 -11.98 -8.21
N LYS A 31 -10.37 -10.65 -8.19
CA LYS A 31 -9.23 -9.73 -8.07
C LYS A 31 -9.18 -9.17 -6.64
N TYR A 32 -8.11 -9.49 -5.92
CA TYR A 32 -7.87 -9.01 -4.57
C TYR A 32 -7.10 -7.69 -4.62
N LYS A 33 -7.81 -6.58 -4.37
CA LYS A 33 -7.21 -5.24 -4.38
C LYS A 33 -6.56 -4.96 -3.02
N PRO A 34 -5.30 -4.47 -2.97
CA PRO A 34 -4.73 -3.96 -1.73
C PRO A 34 -5.49 -2.70 -1.27
N ASN A 35 -5.58 -2.49 0.04
CA ASN A 35 -6.14 -1.27 0.61
C ASN A 35 -5.13 -0.12 0.43
N ILE A 36 -5.29 0.64 -0.64
CA ILE A 36 -4.44 1.79 -1.00
C ILE A 36 -5.15 3.07 -0.55
N GLN A 37 -4.42 3.93 0.15
CA GLN A 37 -4.87 5.24 0.59
C GLN A 37 -3.97 6.33 0.02
N ASN A 38 -4.54 7.50 -0.24
CA ASN A 38 -3.78 8.70 -0.57
C ASN A 38 -3.47 9.42 0.74
N ARG A 39 -2.20 9.56 1.10
CA ARG A 39 -1.76 10.25 2.32
C ARG A 39 -0.68 11.27 2.01
N THR A 40 -0.57 12.27 2.86
CA THR A 40 0.48 13.28 2.73
C THR A 40 1.56 13.00 3.76
N ILE A 41 2.80 12.93 3.31
CA ILE A 41 3.94 12.63 4.17
C ILE A 41 4.82 13.86 4.20
N LEU A 42 5.28 14.26 5.38
CA LEU A 42 6.35 15.23 5.52
C LEU A 42 7.68 14.50 5.47
N PHE A 43 8.44 14.69 4.40
CA PHE A 43 9.76 14.06 4.22
C PHE A 43 10.75 15.14 3.75
N GLU A 44 11.91 15.24 4.42
CA GLU A 44 12.93 16.26 4.12
C GLU A 44 12.37 17.71 4.10
N GLY A 45 11.41 18.03 4.97
CA GLY A 45 10.77 19.35 5.05
C GLY A 45 9.79 19.67 3.91
N LYS A 46 9.51 18.72 3.02
CA LYS A 46 8.55 18.87 1.92
C LYS A 46 7.36 17.94 2.10
N MET A 47 6.18 18.45 1.76
CA MET A 47 4.94 17.67 1.76
C MET A 47 4.80 16.89 0.45
N HIS A 48 4.66 15.58 0.55
CA HIS A 48 4.50 14.70 -0.60
C HIS A 48 3.21 13.89 -0.48
N LYS A 49 2.35 13.98 -1.51
CA LYS A 49 1.17 13.12 -1.64
C LYS A 49 1.59 11.77 -2.21
N VAL A 50 1.43 10.71 -1.43
CA VAL A 50 1.86 9.35 -1.80
C VAL A 50 0.69 8.38 -1.70
N LYS A 51 0.60 7.46 -2.66
CA LYS A 51 -0.30 6.31 -2.58
C LYS A 51 0.40 5.22 -1.78
N LEU A 52 -0.14 4.92 -0.60
CA LEU A 52 0.42 3.94 0.33
C LEU A 52 -0.60 2.85 0.63
N THR A 53 -0.12 1.64 0.92
CA THR A 53 -0.97 0.63 1.57
C THR A 53 -1.02 0.85 3.08
N THR A 54 -2.05 0.33 3.75
CA THR A 54 -2.14 0.38 5.22
C THR A 54 -0.94 -0.28 5.92
N ARG A 55 -0.35 -1.32 5.32
CA ARG A 55 0.89 -1.94 5.84
C ARG A 55 2.09 -1.03 5.70
N GLU A 56 2.20 -0.32 4.58
CA GLU A 56 3.26 0.67 4.34
C GLU A 56 3.13 1.84 5.31
N ILE A 57 1.92 2.35 5.55
CA ILE A 57 1.63 3.39 6.56
C ILE A 57 2.16 2.95 7.92
N ARG A 58 1.79 1.75 8.40
CA ARG A 58 2.29 1.21 9.67
C ARG A 58 3.82 1.11 9.74
N THR A 59 4.46 0.75 8.63
CA THR A 59 5.93 0.68 8.55
C THR A 59 6.56 2.07 8.65
N LEU A 60 5.95 3.08 8.04
CA LEU A 60 6.39 4.47 8.12
C LEU A 60 6.19 5.04 9.54
N ASP A 61 5.06 4.72 10.19
CA ASP A 61 4.79 5.09 11.58
C ASP A 61 5.86 4.50 12.51
N LYS A 62 6.22 3.22 12.31
CA LYS A 62 7.29 2.56 13.07
C LYS A 62 8.66 3.22 12.86
N LYS A 63 8.90 3.83 11.69
CA LYS A 63 10.12 4.58 11.39
C LYS A 63 10.10 6.02 11.94
N GLY A 64 9.00 6.47 12.54
CA GLY A 64 8.85 7.83 13.07
C GLY A 64 8.60 8.90 12.00
N ILE A 65 8.17 8.51 10.80
CA ILE A 65 7.84 9.45 9.73
C ILE A 65 6.41 9.96 9.97
N ASN A 66 6.25 11.27 10.12
CA ASN A 66 4.96 11.87 10.43
C ASN A 66 4.03 11.87 9.20
N ILE A 67 2.90 11.19 9.31
CA ILE A 67 1.90 11.04 8.23
C ILE A 67 0.69 11.92 8.55
N LEU A 68 0.29 12.74 7.58
CA LEU A 68 -0.93 13.55 7.58
C LEU A 68 -2.00 12.91 6.66
#